data_AF-A0A1W9WB59-F1
#
_entry.id   AF-A0A1W9WB59-F1
#
_cell.length_a   1.000
_cell.length_b   1.000
_cell.length_c   1.000
_cell.angle_alpha   90.00
_cell.angle_beta   90.00
_cell.angle_gamma   90.00
#
_symmetry.space_group_name_H-M   'P 1'
#
loop_
_entity.id
_entity.type
_entity.pdbx_description
1 polymer ?
#
loop_
_entity_poly.entity_id
_entity_poly.type
_entity_poly.pdbx_seq_one_letter_code
_entity_poly.pdbx_strand_id
1 'polypeptide(L)'
;MKHFIIEKDKSYTFSDYFKLDPPIRELLDYFGYSYQINEYQFPEKAPTDMQYFSGLHKQLKGHIQYVNLNNEIARRESLIAPVLFKVALYLKIRVDIEYPVKVNHQLKGKIDYFMRRENNLLIVEAKKADLQRGFTQLAVELIALDPRHEFVSCACRFGRVTASFVDYFGMKEM
;
A
#
# COMPACT_ATOMS: atom_id res chain seq x y z
N MET A 1 0.82 21.52 -27.81
CA MET A 1 0.73 21.97 -26.41
C MET A 1 0.97 20.76 -25.52
N LYS A 2 1.90 20.81 -24.55
CA LYS A 2 1.98 19.76 -23.52
C LYS A 2 0.76 19.90 -22.62
N HIS A 3 -0.16 18.95 -22.65
CA HIS A 3 -1.15 18.85 -21.59
C HIS A 3 -0.41 18.50 -20.30
N PHE A 4 -0.48 19.38 -19.31
CA PHE A 4 0.08 19.11 -18.00
C PHE A 4 -0.92 18.23 -17.25
N ILE A 5 -0.49 17.02 -16.89
CA ILE A 5 -1.28 16.02 -16.15
C ILE A 5 -1.61 16.53 -14.73
N ILE A 6 -0.70 17.33 -14.15
CA ILE A 6 -0.86 18.04 -12.88
C ILE A 6 -0.25 19.45 -12.98
N GLU A 7 -0.69 20.38 -12.13
CA GLU A 7 -0.19 21.76 -12.09
C GLU A 7 1.18 21.82 -11.38
N LYS A 8 2.23 22.30 -12.07
CA LYS A 8 3.62 22.25 -11.57
C LYS A 8 3.84 22.97 -10.23
N ASP A 9 3.23 24.14 -10.07
CA ASP A 9 3.42 25.00 -8.89
C ASP A 9 2.40 24.73 -7.79
N LYS A 10 1.41 23.86 -8.07
CA LYS A 10 0.40 23.47 -7.09
C LYS A 10 0.96 22.42 -6.14
N SER A 11 0.58 22.56 -4.88
CA SER A 11 0.92 21.57 -3.88
C SER A 11 -0.08 20.43 -3.88
N TYR A 12 0.41 19.19 -3.84
CA TYR A 12 -0.39 17.98 -3.81
C TYR A 12 0.01 17.11 -2.62
N THR A 13 -0.98 16.44 -2.04
CA THR A 13 -0.80 15.34 -1.10
C THR A 13 -1.08 14.01 -1.80
N PHE A 14 -0.65 12.88 -1.23
CA PHE A 14 -0.97 11.54 -1.75
C PHE A 14 -2.48 11.34 -1.98
N SER A 15 -3.32 11.81 -1.05
CA SER A 15 -4.77 11.74 -1.19
C SER A 15 -5.34 12.63 -2.30
N ASP A 16 -4.62 13.66 -2.74
CA ASP A 16 -5.05 14.48 -3.88
C ASP A 16 -4.88 13.71 -5.20
N TYR A 17 -3.85 12.87 -5.34
CA TYR A 17 -3.67 12.00 -6.50
C TYR A 17 -4.77 10.95 -6.61
N PHE A 18 -5.26 10.43 -5.48
CA PHE A 18 -6.44 9.56 -5.46
C PHE A 18 -7.67 10.28 -6.03
N LYS A 19 -7.90 11.54 -5.65
CA LYS A 19 -9.09 12.31 -6.08
C LYS A 19 -8.97 12.79 -7.51
N LEU A 20 -7.78 13.21 -7.93
CA LEU A 20 -7.52 13.73 -9.25
C LEU A 20 -7.54 12.62 -10.32
N ASP A 21 -7.10 11.41 -9.94
CA ASP A 21 -7.06 10.23 -10.80
C ASP A 21 -6.43 10.48 -12.19
N PRO A 22 -5.23 11.08 -12.25
CA PRO A 22 -4.56 11.32 -13.52
C PRO A 22 -4.19 9.98 -14.20
N PRO A 23 -4.03 9.96 -15.54
CA PRO A 23 -3.54 8.79 -16.25
C PRO A 23 -2.20 8.32 -15.69
N ILE A 24 -2.16 7.10 -15.14
CA ILE A 24 -1.02 6.63 -14.34
C ILE A 24 0.31 6.63 -15.09
N ARG A 25 0.30 6.28 -16.39
CA ARG A 25 1.50 6.26 -17.23
C ARG A 25 2.10 7.66 -17.34
N GLU A 26 1.24 8.64 -17.65
CA GLU A 26 1.66 10.03 -17.79
C GLU A 26 2.11 10.63 -16.46
N LEU A 27 1.46 10.26 -15.35
CA LEU A 27 1.88 10.66 -14.01
C LEU A 27 3.27 10.12 -13.66
N LEU A 28 3.52 8.83 -13.92
CA LEU A 28 4.83 8.22 -13.69
C LEU A 28 5.90 8.88 -14.55
N ASP A 29 5.62 9.10 -15.85
CA ASP A 29 6.52 9.77 -16.77
C ASP A 29 6.86 11.20 -16.29
N TYR A 30 5.88 11.93 -15.75
CA TYR A 30 6.08 13.26 -15.17
C TYR A 30 7.11 13.26 -14.04
N PHE A 31 7.09 12.23 -13.19
CA PHE A 31 8.06 12.06 -12.10
C PHE A 31 9.35 11.35 -12.52
N GLY A 32 9.52 10.99 -13.80
CA GLY A 32 10.71 10.30 -14.31
C GLY A 32 10.72 8.79 -14.04
N TYR A 33 9.55 8.17 -13.91
CA TYR A 33 9.36 6.73 -13.70
C TYR A 33 8.62 6.12 -14.90
N SER A 34 8.77 4.81 -15.08
CA SER A 34 8.11 4.06 -16.16
C SER A 34 7.08 3.07 -15.61
N TYR A 35 6.01 2.84 -16.37
CA TYR A 35 5.01 1.81 -16.05
C TYR A 35 5.25 0.51 -16.81
N GLN A 36 5.27 -0.63 -16.09
CA GLN A 36 5.39 -1.96 -16.67
C GLN A 36 4.42 -2.94 -16.00
N ILE A 37 3.89 -3.89 -16.77
CA ILE A 37 3.10 -5.03 -16.28
C ILE A 37 3.89 -6.28 -16.64
N ASN A 38 4.25 -7.08 -15.63
CA ASN A 38 4.95 -8.34 -15.79
C ASN A 38 4.19 -9.41 -15.01
N GLU A 39 4.20 -10.65 -15.50
CA GLU A 39 3.78 -11.79 -14.67
C GLU A 39 4.80 -11.99 -13.55
N TYR A 40 4.30 -12.18 -12.32
CA TYR A 40 5.13 -12.45 -11.16
C TYR A 40 4.87 -13.87 -10.66
N GLN A 41 5.91 -14.72 -10.74
CA GLN A 41 5.87 -16.05 -10.15
C GLN A 41 6.22 -15.93 -8.67
N PHE A 42 5.28 -16.30 -7.80
CA PHE A 42 5.57 -16.33 -6.36
C PHE A 42 6.62 -17.41 -6.07
N PRO A 43 7.63 -17.12 -5.23
CA PRO A 43 8.54 -18.15 -4.77
C PRO A 43 7.74 -19.28 -4.10
N GLU A 44 8.18 -20.52 -4.29
CA GLU A 44 7.57 -21.69 -3.66
C GLU A 44 7.49 -21.50 -2.14
N LYS A 45 6.47 -22.11 -1.52
CA LYS A 45 6.08 -21.92 -0.11
C LYS A 45 7.32 -21.89 0.80
N ALA A 46 7.63 -20.70 1.32
CA ALA A 46 8.56 -20.60 2.43
C ALA A 46 7.95 -21.37 3.62
N PRO A 47 8.75 -22.14 4.39
CA PRO A 47 8.27 -22.80 5.59
C PRO A 47 7.69 -21.74 6.53
N THR A 48 6.37 -21.71 6.61
CA THR A 48 5.62 -20.75 7.42
C THR A 48 4.88 -21.54 8.48
N ASP A 49 5.00 -21.10 9.73
CA ASP A 49 4.25 -21.69 10.83
C ASP A 49 2.75 -21.30 10.71
N MET A 50 2.00 -22.13 9.98
CA MET A 50 0.56 -21.95 9.81
C MET A 50 -0.21 -22.04 11.13
N GLN A 51 0.36 -22.70 12.16
CA GLN A 51 -0.25 -22.78 13.48
C GLN A 51 -0.28 -21.40 14.14
N TYR A 52 0.77 -20.58 13.95
CA TYR A 52 0.84 -19.21 14.47
C TYR A 52 -0.35 -18.34 14.01
N PHE A 53 -0.83 -18.56 12.78
CA PHE A 53 -1.90 -17.78 12.15
C PHE A 53 -3.30 -18.43 12.27
N SER A 54 -3.42 -19.61 12.86
CA SER A 54 -4.66 -20.40 12.90
C SER A 54 -5.89 -19.65 13.46
N GLY A 55 -5.71 -18.77 14.46
CA GLY A 55 -6.80 -17.97 15.04
C GLY A 55 -7.22 -16.75 14.22
N LEU A 56 -6.38 -16.28 13.30
CA LEU A 56 -6.60 -15.03 12.56
C LEU A 56 -7.85 -15.12 11.66
N HIS A 57 -8.06 -16.27 11.02
CA HIS A 57 -9.23 -16.49 10.17
C HIS A 57 -10.55 -16.35 10.94
N LYS A 58 -10.62 -16.95 12.14
CA LYS A 58 -11.81 -16.87 13.00
C LYS A 58 -12.06 -15.44 13.47
N GLN A 59 -11.00 -14.72 13.83
CA GLN A 59 -11.07 -13.31 14.23
C GLN A 59 -11.62 -12.44 13.08
N LEU A 60 -11.05 -12.57 11.88
CA LEU A 60 -11.47 -11.80 10.71
C LEU A 60 -12.93 -12.11 10.33
N LYS A 61 -13.35 -13.38 10.36
CA LYS A 61 -14.75 -13.76 10.15
C LYS A 61 -15.70 -13.10 11.16
N GLY A 62 -15.32 -13.08 12.44
CA GLY A 62 -16.09 -12.39 13.48
C GLY A 62 -16.21 -10.89 13.18
N HIS A 63 -15.12 -10.24 12.79
CA HIS A 63 -15.15 -8.83 12.43
C HIS A 63 -16.05 -8.54 11.21
N ILE A 64 -15.99 -9.36 10.16
CA ILE A 64 -16.87 -9.24 8.99
C ILE A 64 -18.35 -9.36 9.39
N GLN A 65 -18.67 -10.25 10.33
CA GLN A 65 -20.05 -10.50 10.75
C GLN A 65 -20.61 -9.40 11.66
N TYR A 66 -19.78 -8.83 12.54
CA TYR A 66 -20.25 -7.99 13.65
C TYR A 66 -19.81 -6.52 13.57
N VAL A 67 -18.97 -6.14 12.60
CA VAL A 67 -18.51 -4.75 12.41
C VAL A 67 -19.09 -4.17 11.13
N ASN A 68 -19.57 -2.93 11.19
CA ASN A 68 -19.96 -2.17 10.00
C ASN A 68 -18.70 -1.65 9.27
N LEU A 69 -18.42 -2.20 8.08
CA LEU A 69 -17.21 -1.94 7.30
C LEU A 69 -17.36 -0.81 6.25
N ASN A 70 -18.40 0.04 6.36
CA ASN A 70 -18.74 1.04 5.33
C ASN A 70 -17.76 2.23 5.20
N ASN A 71 -16.79 2.35 6.11
CA ASN A 71 -15.77 3.40 6.07
C ASN A 71 -14.35 2.81 6.11
N GLU A 72 -13.36 3.64 5.77
CA GLU A 72 -11.95 3.22 5.69
C GLU A 72 -11.37 2.89 7.07
N ILE A 73 -11.70 3.65 8.11
CA ILE A 73 -11.23 3.42 9.48
C ILE A 73 -11.67 2.03 9.96
N ALA A 74 -12.95 1.69 9.82
CA ALA A 74 -13.50 0.40 10.24
C ALA A 74 -12.81 -0.76 9.53
N ARG A 75 -12.54 -0.66 8.22
CA ARG A 75 -11.82 -1.69 7.46
C ARG A 75 -10.35 -1.79 7.86
N ARG A 76 -9.68 -0.65 8.07
CA ARG A 76 -8.31 -0.59 8.56
C ARG A 76 -8.17 -1.32 9.88
N GLU A 77 -9.01 -0.99 10.86
CA GLU A 77 -8.90 -1.54 12.21
C GLU A 77 -9.40 -2.98 12.31
N SER A 78 -10.43 -3.32 11.56
CA SER A 78 -11.09 -4.62 11.69
C SER A 78 -10.50 -5.69 10.77
N LEU A 79 -9.95 -5.33 9.61
CA LEU A 79 -9.47 -6.32 8.64
C LEU A 79 -7.96 -6.24 8.41
N ILE A 80 -7.43 -5.03 8.24
CA ILE A 80 -6.03 -4.86 7.82
C ILE A 80 -5.09 -4.92 9.02
N ALA A 81 -5.29 -4.09 10.03
CA ALA A 81 -4.44 -4.00 11.21
C ALA A 81 -4.23 -5.36 11.91
N PRO A 82 -5.26 -6.22 12.11
CA PRO A 82 -5.05 -7.52 12.74
C PRO A 82 -4.08 -8.41 11.96
N VAL A 83 -4.15 -8.40 10.63
CA VAL A 83 -3.23 -9.15 9.77
C VAL A 83 -1.82 -8.57 9.88
N LEU A 84 -1.67 -7.26 9.73
CA LEU A 84 -0.36 -6.61 9.74
C LEU A 84 0.32 -6.76 11.09
N PHE A 85 -0.40 -6.60 12.21
CA PHE A 85 0.16 -6.79 13.55
C PHE A 85 0.59 -8.23 13.79
N LYS A 86 -0.19 -9.21 13.33
CA LYS A 86 0.17 -10.63 13.45
C LYS A 86 1.42 -10.96 12.64
N VAL A 87 1.51 -10.45 11.41
CA VAL A 87 2.71 -10.58 10.56
C VAL A 87 3.91 -9.88 11.20
N ALA A 88 3.72 -8.69 11.73
CA ALA A 88 4.79 -7.91 12.35
C ALA A 88 5.35 -8.60 13.60
N LEU A 89 4.47 -9.15 14.45
CA LEU A 89 4.86 -9.94 15.61
C LEU A 89 5.61 -11.22 15.20
N TYR A 90 5.12 -11.92 14.17
CA TYR A 90 5.77 -13.12 13.64
C TYR A 90 7.19 -12.82 13.11
N LEU A 91 7.33 -11.75 12.34
CA LEU A 91 8.59 -11.34 11.71
C LEU A 91 9.50 -10.52 12.64
N LYS A 92 9.01 -10.13 13.83
CA LYS A 92 9.67 -9.22 14.78
C LYS A 92 10.07 -7.89 14.14
N ILE A 93 9.14 -7.28 13.41
CA ILE A 93 9.31 -5.97 12.76
C ILE A 93 8.35 -4.93 13.35
N ARG A 94 8.65 -3.65 13.13
CA ARG A 94 7.77 -2.55 13.54
C ARG A 94 6.75 -2.24 12.45
N VAL A 95 5.58 -1.81 12.88
CA VAL A 95 4.54 -1.23 12.02
C VAL A 95 4.42 0.24 12.39
N ASP A 96 4.72 1.11 11.43
CA ASP A 96 4.47 2.55 11.56
C ASP A 96 3.10 2.85 10.95
N ILE A 97 2.20 3.41 11.75
CA ILE A 97 0.83 3.75 11.35
C ILE A 97 0.78 5.23 11.03
N GLU A 98 0.12 5.61 9.93
CA GLU A 98 0.07 7.00 9.44
C GLU A 98 1.46 7.63 9.26
N TYR A 99 2.39 6.85 8.69
CA TYR A 99 3.79 7.26 8.54
C TYR A 99 3.91 8.52 7.66
N PRO A 100 4.42 9.65 8.19
CA PRO A 100 4.48 10.89 7.45
C PRO A 100 5.64 10.87 6.45
N VAL A 101 5.37 11.31 5.22
CA VAL A 101 6.36 11.46 4.16
C VAL A 101 6.25 12.85 3.58
N LYS A 102 7.39 13.52 3.38
CA LYS A 102 7.47 14.82 2.69
C LYS A 102 8.80 14.92 1.97
N VAL A 103 8.75 14.74 0.66
CA VAL A 103 9.90 14.93 -0.24
C VAL A 103 9.90 16.35 -0.81
N ASN A 104 8.75 16.80 -1.33
CA ASN A 104 8.58 18.16 -1.86
C ASN A 104 7.10 18.61 -1.77
N HIS A 105 6.74 19.69 -2.47
CA HIS A 105 5.36 20.23 -2.42
C HIS A 105 4.33 19.36 -3.13
N GLN A 106 4.76 18.45 -4.01
CA GLN A 106 3.91 17.51 -4.77
C GLN A 106 3.99 16.07 -4.24
N LEU A 107 5.07 15.70 -3.55
CA LEU A 107 5.30 14.37 -2.98
C LEU A 107 5.28 14.44 -1.45
N LYS A 108 4.08 14.45 -0.87
CA LYS A 108 3.89 14.49 0.58
C LYS A 108 2.58 13.85 1.01
N GLY A 109 2.51 13.43 2.27
CA GLY A 109 1.30 12.88 2.86
C GLY A 109 1.60 11.93 3.99
N LYS A 110 0.64 11.03 4.25
CA LYS A 110 0.76 9.94 5.21
C LYS A 110 0.49 8.64 4.48
N ILE A 111 1.22 7.60 4.86
CA ILE A 111 1.00 6.22 4.43
C ILE A 111 0.24 5.50 5.55
N ASP A 112 -0.86 4.81 5.24
CA ASP A 112 -1.70 4.15 6.24
C ASP A 112 -0.90 3.17 7.12
N TYR A 113 -0.17 2.23 6.51
CA TYR A 113 0.74 1.32 7.21
C TYR A 113 2.05 1.16 6.46
N PHE A 114 3.15 1.37 7.18
CA PHE A 114 4.51 1.21 6.69
C PHE A 114 5.26 0.18 7.53
N MET A 115 5.82 -0.84 6.86
CA MET A 115 6.66 -1.86 7.49
C MET A 115 7.93 -2.04 6.70
N ARG A 116 9.06 -2.09 7.39
CA ARG A 116 10.38 -2.23 6.77
C ARG A 116 11.24 -3.26 7.48
N ARG A 117 11.98 -4.05 6.70
CA ARG A 117 13.01 -4.96 7.19
C ARG A 117 14.16 -5.06 6.19
N GLU A 118 15.33 -4.57 6.55
CA GLU A 118 16.52 -4.55 5.69
C GLU A 118 16.18 -4.01 4.29
N ASN A 119 16.20 -4.87 3.26
CA ASN A 119 15.93 -4.52 1.86
C ASN A 119 14.45 -4.64 1.46
N ASN A 120 13.57 -5.05 2.38
CA ASN A 120 12.15 -5.27 2.11
C ASN A 120 11.30 -4.15 2.69
N LEU A 121 10.32 -3.74 1.90
CA LEU A 121 9.34 -2.71 2.24
C LEU A 121 7.93 -3.23 1.91
N LEU A 122 7.00 -3.04 2.85
CA LEU A 122 5.58 -3.27 2.68
C LEU A 122 4.81 -2.00 3.02
N ILE A 123 4.05 -1.53 2.05
CA ILE A 123 3.09 -0.44 2.16
C ILE A 123 1.70 -1.04 1.99
N VAL A 124 0.77 -0.66 2.87
CA VAL A 124 -0.62 -1.08 2.76
C VAL A 124 -1.50 0.15 2.86
N GLU A 125 -2.28 0.40 1.82
CA GLU A 125 -3.25 1.48 1.74
C GLU A 125 -4.67 0.91 1.72
N ALA A 126 -5.54 1.45 2.56
CA ALA A 126 -6.89 0.93 2.76
C ALA A 126 -7.93 1.81 2.07
N LYS A 127 -8.10 1.66 0.76
CA LYS A 127 -9.11 2.44 0.01
C LYS A 127 -10.41 1.69 -0.18
N LYS A 128 -11.49 2.43 -0.44
CA LYS A 128 -12.73 1.85 -1.01
C LYS A 128 -12.43 1.20 -2.37
N ALA A 129 -13.38 0.41 -2.88
CA ALA A 129 -13.28 -0.46 -4.07
C ALA A 129 -12.77 0.16 -5.39
N ASP A 130 -12.41 1.45 -5.41
CA ASP A 130 -11.70 2.07 -6.53
C ASP A 130 -10.20 1.73 -6.47
N LEU A 131 -9.89 0.50 -6.86
CA LEU A 131 -8.53 -0.03 -6.92
C LEU A 131 -7.65 0.76 -7.89
N GLN A 132 -8.23 1.33 -8.95
CA GLN A 132 -7.47 2.13 -9.92
C GLN A 132 -6.94 3.41 -9.25
N ARG A 133 -7.80 4.17 -8.57
CA ARG A 133 -7.38 5.38 -7.84
C ARG A 133 -6.44 5.05 -6.68
N GLY A 134 -6.71 3.95 -5.98
CA GLY A 134 -5.83 3.44 -4.93
C GLY A 134 -4.43 3.14 -5.47
N PHE A 135 -4.35 2.54 -6.65
CA PHE A 135 -3.08 2.28 -7.34
C PHE A 135 -2.36 3.58 -7.72
N THR A 136 -3.09 4.58 -8.23
CA THR A 136 -2.51 5.89 -8.57
C THR A 136 -1.90 6.59 -7.35
N GLN A 137 -2.60 6.59 -6.22
CA GLN A 137 -2.05 7.11 -4.96
C GLN A 137 -0.78 6.34 -4.54
N LEU A 138 -0.87 5.00 -4.54
CA LEU A 138 0.21 4.13 -4.10
C LEU A 138 1.48 4.27 -4.96
N ALA A 139 1.31 4.50 -6.27
CA ALA A 139 2.44 4.76 -7.16
C ALA A 139 3.22 6.03 -6.74
N VAL A 140 2.53 7.09 -6.35
CA VAL A 140 3.17 8.34 -5.88
C VAL A 140 3.83 8.17 -4.52
N GLU A 141 3.23 7.37 -3.62
CA GLU A 141 3.84 7.00 -2.34
C GLU A 141 5.15 6.23 -2.53
N LEU A 142 5.19 5.28 -3.47
CA LEU A 142 6.41 4.55 -3.81
C LEU A 142 7.49 5.44 -4.40
N ILE A 143 7.12 6.38 -5.28
CA ILE A 143 8.06 7.39 -5.80
C ILE A 143 8.67 8.17 -4.63
N ALA A 144 7.84 8.63 -3.69
CA ALA A 144 8.29 9.41 -2.54
C ALA A 144 9.23 8.63 -1.59
N LEU A 145 9.16 7.29 -1.60
CA LEU A 145 10.02 6.41 -0.81
C LEU A 145 11.27 5.94 -1.55
N ASP A 146 11.44 6.35 -2.81
CA ASP A 146 12.62 5.99 -3.59
C ASP A 146 13.89 6.60 -2.97
N PRO A 147 14.93 5.78 -2.69
CA PRO A 147 16.20 6.22 -2.11
C PRO A 147 16.94 7.31 -2.87
N ARG A 148 16.64 7.51 -4.16
CA ARG A 148 17.20 8.59 -4.98
C ARG A 148 16.78 9.98 -4.47
N HIS A 149 15.70 10.06 -3.71
CA HIS A 149 15.36 11.26 -2.97
C HIS A 149 16.21 11.31 -1.70
N GLU A 150 17.03 12.35 -1.55
CA GLU A 150 18.08 12.53 -0.51
C GLU A 150 17.60 12.36 0.96
N PHE A 151 16.31 12.19 1.20
CA PHE A 151 15.68 12.02 2.51
C PHE A 151 15.53 10.56 2.95
N VAL A 152 15.73 9.57 2.07
CA VAL A 152 15.60 8.15 2.42
C VAL A 152 16.98 7.49 2.40
N SER A 153 17.66 7.49 3.56
CA SER A 153 18.88 6.72 3.77
C SER A 153 18.56 5.21 3.81
N CYS A 154 18.21 4.59 2.69
CA CYS A 154 18.05 3.14 2.61
C CYS A 154 18.33 2.65 1.19
N ALA A 155 19.23 1.69 1.02
CA ALA A 155 19.32 0.88 -0.20
C ALA A 155 18.17 -0.14 -0.25
N CYS A 156 16.93 0.33 -0.23
CA CYS A 156 15.74 -0.52 -0.27
C CYS A 156 15.47 -0.91 -1.74
N ARG A 157 15.87 -2.12 -2.15
CA ARG A 157 15.57 -2.66 -3.48
C ARG A 157 14.11 -3.14 -3.52
N PHE A 158 13.25 -2.22 -3.93
CA PHE A 158 11.84 -2.43 -4.34
C PHE A 158 10.86 -2.87 -3.25
N GLY A 159 9.87 -2.02 -2.99
CA GLY A 159 8.68 -2.36 -2.24
C GLY A 159 7.80 -3.34 -3.00
N ARG A 160 7.22 -4.30 -2.29
CA ARG A 160 6.19 -5.18 -2.83
C ARG A 160 4.85 -4.49 -2.60
N VAL A 161 4.19 -4.10 -3.69
CA VAL A 161 2.77 -3.73 -3.65
C VAL A 161 1.96 -5.01 -3.63
N THR A 162 1.22 -5.21 -2.55
CA THR A 162 0.05 -6.07 -2.56
C THR A 162 -1.14 -5.15 -2.33
N ALA A 163 -1.72 -4.62 -3.41
CA ALA A 163 -3.08 -4.09 -3.38
C ALA A 163 -4.02 -5.30 -3.35
N SER A 164 -4.00 -6.04 -2.25
CA SER A 164 -4.93 -7.13 -2.00
C SER A 164 -5.93 -6.69 -0.96
N PHE A 165 -6.93 -5.96 -1.41
CA PHE A 165 -8.32 -6.24 -1.05
C PHE A 165 -9.12 -6.10 -2.33
N VAL A 166 -8.88 -7.02 -3.27
CA VAL A 166 -9.97 -7.43 -4.17
C VAL A 166 -10.95 -8.16 -3.26
N ASP A 167 -12.23 -7.78 -3.31
CA ASP A 167 -13.36 -8.48 -2.67
C ASP A 167 -13.44 -9.95 -3.13
N TYR A 168 -12.53 -10.79 -2.63
CA TYR A 168 -12.64 -12.24 -2.68
C TYR A 168 -12.40 -12.81 -1.28
N PHE A 169 -13.33 -12.50 -0.36
CA PHE A 169 -13.85 -13.55 0.53
C PHE A 169 -14.97 -14.31 -0.21
N GLY A 170 -14.69 -14.73 -1.45
CA GLY A 170 -15.48 -15.69 -2.19
C GLY A 170 -14.86 -17.06 -1.96
N MET A 171 -15.64 -17.94 -1.34
CA MET A 171 -15.36 -19.37 -1.25
C MET A 171 -14.82 -19.90 -2.58
N LYS A 172 -13.66 -20.56 -2.55
CA LYS A 172 -13.48 -21.73 -3.38
C LYS A 172 -13.05 -22.85 -2.43
N GLU A 173 -14.07 -23.58 -1.99
CA GLU A 173 -13.86 -24.94 -1.53
C GLU A 173 -13.10 -25.70 -2.61
N MET A 174 -12.13 -26.46 -2.16
CA MET A 174 -11.60 -27.61 -2.87
C MET A 174 -11.55 -28.75 -1.86
#